data_AF-A0AAW3EBN0-F1
#
_entry.id   AF-A0AAW3EBN0-F1
#
_cell.length_a   1.000
_cell.length_b   1.000
_cell.length_c   1.000
_cell.angle_alpha   90.00
_cell.angle_beta   90.00
_cell.angle_gamma   90.00
#
_symmetry.space_group_name_H-M   'P 1'
#
loop_
_entity.id
_entity.type
_entity.pdbx_description
1 polymer ?
#
loop_
_entity_poly.entity_id
_entity_poly.type
_entity_poly.pdbx_seq_one_letter_code
_entity_poly.pdbx_strand_id
1 'polypeptide(L)'
;MKRNVFICLIILLLSPLPSLADTEKDGVLQFYWLPQWNNGINDPELKLRFFVFSNEGKQKEVIDIKSTHSNEAFVKKNFKTIPDEFFINKEGHAEQNGTVTLKKLINYKECDSAIWQAEFVSFLQKDTNFKIDDNSDSCNPLPYVIIYQLKDGVDNVSLFDKPNDTGKVIYKIDSQHALVKMKTANSDWIYVSEYDASQKDLIGSKKGYVRLKHLAPLN
;
A
#
# COMPACT_ATOMS: atom_id res chain seq x y z
N MET A 1 10.63 -80.38 -2.62
CA MET A 1 10.80 -79.38 -1.54
C MET A 1 11.18 -78.04 -2.16
N LYS A 2 10.81 -76.95 -1.48
CA LYS A 2 10.31 -75.69 -2.06
C LYS A 2 11.38 -74.76 -2.66
N ARG A 3 10.99 -74.16 -3.77
CA ARG A 3 11.57 -73.00 -4.48
C ARG A 3 11.25 -71.74 -3.68
N ASN A 4 12.24 -70.95 -3.24
CA ASN A 4 11.99 -69.61 -2.70
C ASN A 4 12.81 -68.57 -3.45
N VAL A 5 12.10 -67.91 -4.34
CA VAL A 5 12.42 -66.63 -4.97
C VAL A 5 12.39 -65.56 -3.88
N PHE A 6 13.43 -64.74 -3.78
CA PHE A 6 13.40 -63.50 -3.00
C PHE A 6 13.83 -62.36 -3.91
N ILE A 7 12.85 -61.80 -4.64
CA ILE A 7 12.98 -60.51 -5.34
C ILE A 7 12.38 -59.48 -4.39
N CYS A 8 13.22 -58.78 -3.64
CA CYS A 8 12.78 -57.62 -2.86
C CYS A 8 12.54 -56.44 -3.82
N LEU A 9 11.26 -56.11 -4.01
CA LEU A 9 10.79 -54.86 -4.62
C LEU A 9 11.37 -53.66 -3.84
N ILE A 10 12.29 -52.92 -4.45
CA ILE A 10 12.64 -51.54 -4.04
C ILE A 10 11.90 -50.61 -5.00
N ILE A 11 10.60 -50.40 -4.76
CA ILE A 11 9.80 -49.39 -5.46
C ILE A 11 8.84 -48.78 -4.43
N LEU A 12 9.32 -47.90 -3.56
CA LEU A 12 8.43 -47.12 -2.66
C LEU A 12 9.08 -45.86 -2.04
N LEU A 13 10.09 -45.26 -2.69
CA LEU A 13 10.71 -44.00 -2.24
C LEU A 13 10.61 -42.85 -3.27
N LEU A 14 9.66 -42.94 -4.21
CA LEU A 14 9.26 -41.82 -5.07
C LEU A 14 7.86 -41.36 -4.67
N SER A 15 7.67 -40.97 -3.40
CA SER A 15 6.57 -40.08 -3.08
C SER A 15 6.92 -38.70 -3.67
N PRO A 16 6.09 -38.12 -4.56
CA PRO A 16 6.30 -36.74 -4.95
C PRO A 16 6.15 -35.90 -3.68
N LEU A 17 7.21 -35.17 -3.33
CA LEU A 17 7.10 -34.10 -2.35
C LEU A 17 5.91 -33.23 -2.77
N PRO A 18 4.98 -32.90 -1.88
CA PRO A 18 3.93 -31.93 -2.21
C PRO A 18 4.64 -30.64 -2.57
N SER A 19 4.74 -30.34 -3.87
CA SER A 19 4.99 -28.99 -4.32
C SER A 19 3.91 -28.15 -3.69
N LEU A 20 4.27 -27.18 -2.85
CA LEU A 20 3.35 -26.12 -2.43
C LEU A 20 2.84 -25.50 -3.72
N ALA A 21 1.63 -25.88 -4.14
CA ALA A 21 1.08 -25.46 -5.41
C ALA A 21 0.90 -23.95 -5.38
N ASP A 22 1.23 -23.32 -6.50
CA ASP A 22 0.93 -21.91 -6.71
C ASP A 22 -0.59 -21.71 -6.55
N THR A 23 -0.95 -20.63 -5.86
CA THR A 23 -2.35 -20.28 -5.56
C THR A 23 -2.76 -19.11 -6.44
N GLU A 24 -3.82 -19.30 -7.21
CA GLU A 24 -4.45 -18.23 -8.00
C GLU A 24 -5.57 -17.56 -7.22
N LYS A 25 -5.62 -16.23 -7.28
CA LYS A 25 -6.65 -15.40 -6.63
C LYS A 25 -7.07 -14.27 -7.55
N ASP A 26 -8.37 -14.02 -7.65
CA ASP A 26 -8.94 -12.86 -8.34
C ASP A 26 -9.07 -11.67 -7.38
N GLY A 27 -8.91 -10.46 -7.91
CA GLY A 27 -8.97 -9.26 -7.10
C GLY A 27 -8.25 -8.06 -7.69
N VAL A 28 -7.66 -7.25 -6.81
CA VAL A 28 -7.02 -5.97 -7.15
C VAL A 28 -5.59 -5.95 -6.63
N LEU A 29 -4.64 -5.77 -7.55
CA LEU A 29 -3.25 -5.50 -7.20
C LEU A 29 -3.07 -4.00 -6.98
N GLN A 30 -2.50 -3.62 -5.84
CA GLN A 30 -2.17 -2.23 -5.52
C GLN A 30 -0.67 -2.10 -5.31
N PHE A 31 -0.06 -1.11 -5.99
CA PHE A 31 1.25 -0.62 -5.60
C PHE A 31 1.08 0.66 -4.78
N TYR A 32 1.99 0.90 -3.85
CA TYR A 32 1.99 2.13 -3.06
C TYR A 32 3.38 2.43 -2.51
N TRP A 33 3.64 3.70 -2.21
CA TRP A 33 4.84 4.10 -1.48
C TRP A 33 4.55 4.09 0.02
N LEU A 34 5.24 3.21 0.75
CA LEU A 34 5.22 3.17 2.20
C LEU A 34 6.23 4.18 2.74
N PRO A 35 5.82 5.24 3.47
CA PRO A 35 6.75 6.18 4.08
C PRO A 35 7.70 5.45 5.05
N GLN A 36 8.98 5.78 5.04
CA GLN A 36 9.95 5.30 6.03
C GLN A 36 10.74 6.50 6.54
N TRP A 37 10.57 6.79 7.83
CA TRP A 37 11.19 7.97 8.43
C TRP A 37 12.48 7.59 9.15
N ASN A 38 13.58 8.22 8.75
CA ASN A 38 14.86 8.14 9.42
C ASN A 38 15.37 9.55 9.73
N ASN A 39 15.45 9.91 11.01
CA ASN A 39 15.86 11.24 11.47
C ASN A 39 15.08 12.39 10.80
N GLY A 40 13.78 12.22 10.61
CA GLY A 40 12.90 13.22 9.98
C GLY A 40 13.00 13.29 8.45
N ILE A 41 13.81 12.45 7.82
CA ILE A 41 13.89 12.29 6.37
C ILE A 41 13.03 11.10 5.97
N ASN A 42 12.13 11.28 5.01
CA ASN A 42 11.34 10.20 4.44
C ASN A 42 12.10 9.54 3.28
N ASP A 43 12.31 8.23 3.34
CA ASP A 43 12.82 7.41 2.24
C ASP A 43 11.81 6.30 1.90
N PRO A 44 10.75 6.60 1.12
CA PRO A 44 9.66 5.67 0.92
C PRO A 44 10.09 4.37 0.22
N GLU A 45 9.52 3.26 0.65
CA GLU A 45 9.68 1.96 0.02
C GLU A 45 8.48 1.63 -0.87
N LEU A 46 8.74 1.19 -2.11
CA LEU A 46 7.67 0.71 -2.98
C LEU A 46 7.19 -0.66 -2.47
N LYS A 47 5.90 -0.79 -2.23
CA LYS A 47 5.27 -2.02 -1.75
C LYS A 47 4.16 -2.46 -2.68
N LEU A 48 3.82 -3.73 -2.58
CA LEU A 48 2.71 -4.36 -3.30
C LEU A 48 1.81 -5.06 -2.29
N ARG A 49 0.51 -4.91 -2.45
CA ARG A 49 -0.49 -5.73 -1.78
C ARG A 49 -1.59 -6.12 -2.74
N PHE A 50 -2.29 -7.21 -2.42
CA PHE A 50 -3.37 -7.73 -3.24
C PHE A 50 -4.63 -7.89 -2.41
N PHE A 51 -5.72 -7.28 -2.87
CA PHE A 51 -7.04 -7.40 -2.28
C PHE A 51 -7.76 -8.55 -2.97
N VAL A 52 -8.00 -9.64 -2.24
CA VAL A 52 -8.68 -10.82 -2.78
C VAL A 52 -10.19 -10.59 -2.80
N PHE A 53 -10.82 -10.91 -3.93
CA PHE A 53 -12.26 -10.86 -4.12
C PHE A 53 -12.83 -12.26 -4.31
N SER A 54 -14.00 -12.52 -3.73
CA SER A 54 -14.78 -13.71 -4.07
C SER A 54 -15.46 -13.55 -5.43
N ASN A 55 -15.94 -14.67 -5.98
CA ASN A 55 -16.75 -14.68 -7.21
C ASN A 55 -18.03 -13.83 -7.11
N GLU A 56 -18.50 -13.57 -5.88
CA GLU A 56 -19.63 -12.66 -5.59
C GLU A 56 -19.23 -11.17 -5.57
N GLY A 57 -17.96 -10.84 -5.81
CA GLY A 57 -17.46 -9.47 -5.77
C GLY A 57 -17.24 -8.90 -4.37
N LYS A 58 -17.13 -9.74 -3.33
CA LYS A 58 -16.84 -9.30 -1.96
C LYS A 58 -15.34 -9.38 -1.67
N GLN A 59 -14.76 -8.31 -1.14
CA GLN A 59 -13.39 -8.31 -0.61
C GLN A 59 -13.30 -9.26 0.59
N LYS A 60 -12.26 -10.10 0.63
CA LYS A 60 -12.09 -11.15 1.65
C LYS A 60 -10.88 -10.92 2.54
N GLU A 61 -9.73 -10.74 1.93
CA GLU A 61 -8.44 -10.66 2.62
C GLU A 61 -7.49 -9.76 1.83
N VAL A 62 -6.52 -9.17 2.54
CA VAL A 62 -5.43 -8.40 1.96
C VAL A 62 -4.15 -9.20 2.13
N ILE A 63 -3.42 -9.40 1.03
CA ILE A 63 -2.17 -10.15 1.01
C ILE A 63 -1.04 -9.19 0.68
N ASP A 64 -0.11 -9.00 1.61
CA ASP A 64 1.13 -8.30 1.35
C ASP A 64 2.06 -9.14 0.49
N ILE A 65 2.57 -8.54 -0.57
CA ILE A 65 3.46 -9.21 -1.51
C ILE A 65 4.90 -8.84 -1.15
N LYS A 66 5.75 -9.86 -0.97
CA LYS A 66 7.17 -9.65 -0.66
C LYS A 66 7.87 -8.81 -1.73
N SER A 67 8.79 -7.97 -1.27
CA SER A 67 9.38 -6.83 -2.00
C SER A 67 10.23 -7.17 -3.24
N THR A 68 10.55 -8.45 -3.51
CA THR A 68 11.39 -8.84 -4.65
C THR A 68 10.81 -8.41 -6.01
N HIS A 69 9.51 -8.12 -6.07
CA HIS A 69 8.81 -7.66 -7.28
C HIS A 69 8.34 -6.20 -7.22
N SER A 70 8.67 -5.47 -6.17
CA SER A 70 8.27 -4.08 -5.98
C SER A 70 9.28 -3.13 -6.64
N ASN A 71 9.25 -3.03 -7.97
CA ASN A 71 10.09 -2.10 -8.74
C ASN A 71 9.32 -1.40 -9.87
N GLU A 72 9.89 -0.31 -10.38
CA GLU A 72 9.26 0.53 -11.41
C GLU A 72 8.97 -0.25 -12.71
N ALA A 73 9.87 -1.12 -13.16
CA ALA A 73 9.68 -1.91 -14.37
C ALA A 73 8.49 -2.87 -14.23
N PHE A 74 8.31 -3.47 -13.05
CA PHE A 74 7.15 -4.29 -12.74
C PHE A 74 5.86 -3.48 -12.81
N VAL A 75 5.83 -2.31 -12.18
CA VAL A 75 4.64 -1.43 -12.16
C VAL A 75 4.26 -1.00 -13.58
N LYS A 76 5.21 -0.48 -14.37
CA LYS A 76 4.97 -0.05 -15.76
C LYS A 76 4.48 -1.18 -16.68
N LYS A 77 4.91 -2.42 -16.42
CA LYS A 77 4.46 -3.58 -17.18
C LYS A 77 3.03 -4.00 -16.82
N ASN A 78 2.64 -3.89 -15.55
CA ASN A 78 1.44 -4.52 -15.02
C ASN A 78 0.29 -3.56 -14.71
N PHE A 79 0.46 -2.24 -14.82
CA PHE A 79 -0.59 -1.25 -14.54
C PHE A 79 -0.89 -0.41 -15.77
N LYS A 80 -2.18 -0.28 -16.11
CA LYS A 80 -2.62 0.52 -17.26
C LYS A 80 -2.48 2.03 -17.02
N THR A 81 -2.72 2.46 -15.79
CA THR A 81 -2.69 3.86 -15.39
C THR A 81 -1.78 4.01 -14.17
N ILE A 82 -0.80 4.89 -14.29
CA ILE A 82 0.11 5.26 -13.21
C ILE A 82 0.06 6.79 -13.10
N PRO A 83 -0.10 7.37 -11.90
CA PRO A 83 -0.05 8.82 -11.74
C PRO A 83 1.31 9.38 -12.19
N ASP A 84 1.31 10.46 -12.97
CA ASP A 84 2.54 11.04 -13.56
C ASP A 84 3.62 11.33 -12.51
N GLU A 85 3.19 11.80 -11.35
CA GLU A 85 4.05 12.22 -10.24
C GLU A 85 4.47 11.07 -9.30
N PHE A 86 3.97 9.84 -9.53
CA PHE A 86 4.13 8.71 -8.61
C PHE A 86 5.60 8.34 -8.37
N PHE A 87 6.39 8.23 -9.43
CA PHE A 87 7.83 7.90 -9.32
C PHE A 87 8.70 9.13 -9.04
N ILE A 88 8.21 10.33 -9.38
CA ILE A 88 8.94 11.59 -9.16
C ILE A 88 8.95 11.94 -7.67
N ASN A 89 7.76 11.97 -7.05
CA ASN A 89 7.61 12.36 -5.65
C ASN A 89 7.63 11.17 -4.68
N LYS A 90 7.63 9.93 -5.20
CA LYS A 90 7.49 8.70 -4.39
C LYS A 90 6.30 8.75 -3.45
N GLU A 91 5.13 9.10 -3.98
CA GLU A 91 3.90 9.32 -3.22
C GLU A 91 2.68 8.63 -3.85
N GLY A 92 1.73 8.22 -3.01
CA GLY A 92 0.44 7.70 -3.41
C GLY A 92 0.43 6.21 -3.71
N HIS A 93 -0.54 5.80 -4.54
CA HIS A 93 -0.80 4.42 -4.92
C HIS A 93 -1.53 4.37 -6.27
N ALA A 94 -1.60 3.19 -6.88
CA ALA A 94 -2.59 2.90 -7.91
C ALA A 94 -2.94 1.42 -7.93
N GLU A 95 -4.01 1.11 -8.65
CA GLU A 95 -4.72 -0.16 -8.57
C GLU A 95 -4.93 -0.75 -9.96
N GLN A 96 -4.88 -2.07 -10.04
CA GLN A 96 -5.15 -2.81 -11.26
C GLN A 96 -5.90 -4.10 -10.93
N ASN A 97 -7.05 -4.28 -11.58
CA ASN A 97 -7.83 -5.50 -11.46
C ASN A 97 -7.17 -6.65 -12.23
N GLY A 98 -7.22 -7.86 -11.68
CA GLY A 98 -6.64 -9.04 -12.30
C GLY A 98 -6.63 -10.29 -11.43
N THR A 99 -5.92 -11.29 -11.92
CA THR A 99 -5.60 -12.54 -11.21
C THR A 99 -4.15 -12.53 -10.83
N VAL A 100 -3.85 -12.79 -9.56
CA VAL A 100 -2.49 -12.99 -9.08
C VAL A 100 -2.22 -14.49 -8.91
N THR A 101 -1.03 -14.92 -9.29
CA THR A 101 -0.47 -16.21 -8.91
C THR A 101 0.54 -15.98 -7.80
N LEU A 102 0.36 -16.67 -6.68
CA LEU A 102 1.13 -16.52 -5.45
C LEU A 102 1.71 -17.84 -4.98
N LYS A 103 2.81 -17.80 -4.23
CA LYS A 103 3.37 -18.97 -3.55
C LYS A 103 3.77 -18.62 -2.12
N LYS A 104 3.93 -19.66 -1.28
CA LYS A 104 4.30 -19.54 0.14
C LYS A 104 3.43 -18.53 0.89
N LEU A 105 2.11 -18.71 0.78
CA LEU A 105 1.14 -17.94 1.54
C LEU A 105 1.31 -18.26 3.03
N ILE A 106 1.63 -17.25 3.82
CA ILE A 106 1.76 -17.34 5.28
C ILE A 106 0.78 -16.36 5.92
N ASN A 107 0.26 -16.71 7.09
CA ASN A 107 -0.51 -15.79 7.92
C ASN A 107 0.22 -15.53 9.24
N TYR A 108 0.08 -14.32 9.74
CA TYR A 108 0.50 -13.93 11.08
C TYR A 108 -0.50 -12.92 11.64
N LYS A 109 -0.36 -12.58 12.92
CA LYS A 109 -1.22 -11.58 13.56
C LYS A 109 -0.45 -10.30 13.79
N GLU A 110 -1.07 -9.18 13.44
CA GLU A 110 -0.60 -7.83 13.74
C GLU A 110 -1.80 -6.98 14.13
N CYS A 111 -1.72 -6.30 15.27
CA CYS A 111 -2.82 -5.49 15.83
C CYS A 111 -4.16 -6.25 15.95
N ASP A 112 -4.11 -7.52 16.40
CA ASP A 112 -5.24 -8.46 16.46
C ASP A 112 -5.89 -8.83 15.12
N SER A 113 -5.38 -8.29 14.00
CA SER A 113 -5.81 -8.60 12.65
C SER A 113 -4.96 -9.71 12.03
N ALA A 114 -5.59 -10.57 11.22
CA ALA A 114 -4.87 -11.56 10.44
C ALA A 114 -4.22 -10.88 9.21
N ILE A 115 -2.90 -10.88 9.17
CA ILE A 115 -2.13 -10.39 8.03
C ILE A 115 -1.65 -11.57 7.21
N TRP A 116 -1.90 -11.51 5.90
CA TRP A 116 -1.41 -12.49 4.94
C TRP A 116 -0.20 -11.94 4.21
N GLN A 117 0.80 -12.79 3.97
CA GLN A 117 1.94 -12.46 3.14
C GLN A 117 2.23 -13.58 2.16
N ALA A 118 2.66 -13.24 0.95
CA ALA A 118 3.02 -14.21 -0.08
C ALA A 118 4.20 -13.76 -0.94
N GLU A 119 4.82 -14.71 -1.64
CA GLU A 119 5.73 -14.44 -2.75
C GLU A 119 4.94 -14.35 -4.06
N PHE A 120 5.24 -13.33 -4.86
CA PHE A 120 4.65 -13.14 -6.18
C PHE A 120 5.20 -14.15 -7.19
N VAL A 121 4.34 -14.63 -8.09
CA VAL A 121 4.72 -15.44 -9.26
C VAL A 121 4.36 -14.72 -10.55
N SER A 122 3.09 -14.37 -10.73
CA SER A 122 2.62 -13.69 -11.94
C SER A 122 1.34 -12.88 -11.68
N PHE A 123 1.02 -11.98 -12.61
CA PHE A 123 -0.22 -11.21 -12.60
C PHE A 123 -0.79 -11.13 -14.01
N LEU A 124 -2.09 -11.39 -14.13
CA LEU A 124 -2.83 -11.26 -15.36
C LEU A 124 -3.92 -10.19 -15.17
N GLN A 125 -3.79 -9.08 -15.89
CA GLN A 125 -4.79 -8.01 -15.87
C GLN A 125 -6.16 -8.52 -16.35
N LYS A 126 -7.23 -8.01 -15.73
CA LYS A 126 -8.60 -8.24 -16.15
C LYS A 126 -9.35 -6.90 -16.20
N ASP A 127 -10.32 -6.81 -17.10
CA ASP A 127 -11.24 -5.66 -17.21
C ASP A 127 -12.45 -5.79 -16.27
N THR A 128 -12.28 -6.49 -15.14
CA THR A 128 -13.28 -6.52 -14.07
C THR A 128 -13.34 -5.18 -13.35
N ASN A 129 -14.42 -4.92 -12.62
CA ASN A 129 -14.63 -3.67 -11.87
C ASN A 129 -14.82 -3.96 -10.38
N PHE A 130 -13.79 -4.53 -9.76
CA PHE A 130 -13.74 -4.65 -8.31
C PHE A 130 -13.50 -3.26 -7.70
N LYS A 131 -14.12 -3.01 -6.54
CA LYS A 131 -13.94 -1.78 -5.78
C LYS A 131 -13.40 -2.12 -4.42
N ILE A 132 -12.21 -1.61 -4.11
CA ILE A 132 -11.58 -1.82 -2.81
C ILE A 132 -12.38 -1.13 -1.72
N ASP A 133 -12.61 -1.87 -0.65
CA ASP A 133 -13.07 -1.31 0.61
C ASP A 133 -11.86 -1.07 1.53
N ASP A 134 -11.48 0.20 1.67
CA ASP A 134 -10.38 0.61 2.55
C ASP A 134 -10.79 0.56 4.03
N ASN A 135 -12.05 0.27 4.38
CA ASN A 135 -12.46 0.00 5.76
C ASN A 135 -12.17 -1.45 6.19
N SER A 136 -11.30 -2.17 5.48
CA SER A 136 -10.91 -3.53 5.86
C SER A 136 -10.37 -3.57 7.29
N ASP A 137 -10.58 -4.68 8.00
CA ASP A 137 -10.03 -4.96 9.35
C ASP A 137 -8.48 -4.99 9.40
N SER A 138 -7.78 -4.43 8.41
CA SER A 138 -6.33 -4.24 8.38
C SER A 138 -5.89 -3.24 9.46
N CYS A 139 -4.76 -3.51 10.11
CA CYS A 139 -4.16 -2.57 11.06
C CYS A 139 -3.81 -1.21 10.43
N ASN A 140 -3.49 -1.19 9.14
CA ASN A 140 -3.20 0.04 8.41
C ASN A 140 -3.81 -0.03 6.99
N PRO A 141 -5.05 0.42 6.82
CA PRO A 141 -5.73 0.34 5.53
C PRO A 141 -5.13 1.29 4.49
N LEU A 142 -4.54 2.41 4.91
CA LEU A 142 -4.02 3.48 4.05
C LEU A 142 -2.52 3.74 4.30
N PRO A 143 -1.65 2.74 4.06
CA PRO A 143 -0.24 2.79 4.46
C PRO A 143 0.59 3.87 3.74
N TYR A 144 0.07 4.44 2.66
CA TYR A 144 0.70 5.51 1.89
C TYR A 144 0.30 6.92 2.34
N VAL A 145 -0.64 7.05 3.28
CA VAL A 145 -1.05 8.36 3.80
C VAL A 145 0.02 8.90 4.74
N ILE A 146 0.49 10.10 4.44
CA ILE A 146 1.43 10.84 5.30
C ILE A 146 0.63 11.89 6.07
N ILE A 147 0.71 11.83 7.39
CA ILE A 147 0.08 12.80 8.29
C ILE A 147 1.17 13.66 8.92
N TYR A 148 0.92 14.95 9.02
CA TYR A 148 1.77 15.93 9.68
C TYR A 148 1.04 16.59 10.85
N GLN A 149 1.81 17.05 11.82
CA GLN A 149 1.42 18.03 12.82
C GLN A 149 2.28 19.28 12.72
N LEU A 150 1.88 20.36 13.38
CA LEU A 150 2.76 21.51 13.53
C LEU A 150 3.95 21.15 14.43
N LYS A 151 5.14 21.67 14.10
CA LYS A 151 6.32 21.51 14.95
C LYS A 151 6.13 22.20 16.30
N ASP A 152 6.83 21.71 17.31
CA ASP A 152 6.94 22.38 18.60
C ASP A 152 7.35 23.85 18.44
N GLY A 153 6.64 24.74 19.13
CA GLY A 153 6.83 26.19 19.04
C GLY A 153 6.15 26.86 17.85
N VAL A 154 5.38 26.13 17.03
CA VAL A 154 4.52 26.71 15.98
C VAL A 154 3.05 26.57 16.39
N ASP A 155 2.45 27.67 16.85
CA ASP A 155 1.05 27.66 17.33
C ASP A 155 0.03 27.56 16.20
N ASN A 156 0.32 28.17 15.05
CA ASN A 156 -0.55 28.17 13.88
C ASN A 156 0.21 28.36 12.57
N VAL A 157 -0.41 27.91 11.47
CA VAL A 157 0.04 28.12 10.10
C VAL A 157 -1.13 28.56 9.22
N SER A 158 -0.82 29.27 8.14
CA SER A 158 -1.78 29.61 7.09
C SER A 158 -1.74 28.58 5.97
N LEU A 159 -2.90 28.21 5.43
CA LEU A 159 -3.03 27.48 4.18
C LEU A 159 -3.28 28.47 3.04
N PHE A 160 -2.56 28.29 1.94
CA PHE A 160 -2.55 29.19 0.80
C PHE A 160 -3.21 28.55 -0.44
N ASP A 161 -3.67 29.38 -1.38
CA ASP A 161 -4.23 28.93 -2.66
C ASP A 161 -3.18 28.50 -3.70
N LYS A 162 -1.93 28.95 -3.54
CA LYS A 162 -0.78 28.59 -4.36
C LYS A 162 0.47 28.39 -3.49
N PRO A 163 1.45 27.57 -3.95
CA PRO A 163 2.64 27.22 -3.17
C PRO A 163 3.71 28.32 -3.20
N ASN A 164 3.37 29.53 -2.76
CA ASN A 164 4.31 30.63 -2.58
C ASN A 164 3.79 31.65 -1.57
N ASP A 165 4.68 32.52 -1.06
CA ASP A 165 4.35 33.48 -0.02
C ASP A 165 3.41 34.60 -0.49
N THR A 166 3.21 34.75 -1.80
CA THR A 166 2.24 35.71 -2.36
C THR A 166 0.85 35.10 -2.54
N GLY A 167 0.64 33.87 -2.06
CA GLY A 167 -0.64 33.19 -2.01
C GLY A 167 -1.68 33.95 -1.21
N LYS A 168 -2.93 33.85 -1.62
CA LYS A 168 -4.04 34.25 -0.75
C LYS A 168 -4.17 33.20 0.35
N VAL A 169 -4.24 33.66 1.60
CA VAL A 169 -4.59 32.80 2.73
C VAL A 169 -6.05 32.37 2.60
N ILE A 170 -6.28 31.06 2.55
CA ILE A 170 -7.62 30.46 2.51
C ILE A 170 -8.07 30.08 3.92
N TYR A 171 -7.18 29.46 4.70
CA TYR A 171 -7.47 28.98 6.05
C TYR A 171 -6.30 29.25 7.01
N LYS A 172 -6.58 29.20 8.31
CA LYS A 172 -5.58 29.07 9.37
C LYS A 172 -5.81 27.78 10.12
N ILE A 173 -4.73 27.09 10.45
CA ILE A 173 -4.73 25.81 11.16
C ILE A 173 -3.84 25.97 12.39
N ASP A 174 -4.34 25.59 13.55
CA ASP A 174 -3.59 25.62 14.82
C ASP A 174 -2.95 24.25 15.12
N SER A 175 -2.20 24.17 16.21
CA SER A 175 -1.47 22.97 16.63
C SER A 175 -2.36 21.79 17.06
N GLN A 176 -3.68 21.97 17.24
CA GLN A 176 -4.60 20.90 17.62
C GLN A 176 -5.06 20.04 16.43
N HIS A 177 -4.75 20.47 15.20
CA HIS A 177 -5.19 19.81 13.99
C HIS A 177 -4.02 19.13 13.28
N ALA A 178 -4.24 17.87 12.89
CA ALA A 178 -3.33 17.16 12.01
C ALA A 178 -3.65 17.47 10.53
N LEU A 179 -2.64 17.33 9.67
CA LEU A 179 -2.68 17.64 8.25
C LEU A 179 -2.31 16.42 7.42
N VAL A 180 -3.22 15.95 6.58
CA VAL A 180 -2.96 14.89 5.60
C VAL A 180 -2.27 15.48 4.38
N LYS A 181 -1.12 14.92 3.99
CA LYS A 181 -0.44 15.28 2.75
C LYS A 181 -1.21 14.74 1.55
N MET A 182 -1.55 15.62 0.62
CA MET A 182 -2.23 15.25 -0.62
C MET A 182 -1.28 15.20 -1.81
N LYS A 183 -0.31 16.11 -1.88
CA LYS A 183 0.76 16.11 -2.91
C LYS A 183 1.93 16.99 -2.51
N THR A 184 3.12 16.65 -2.99
CA THR A 184 4.25 17.58 -3.06
C THR A 184 4.02 18.62 -4.16
N ALA A 185 4.33 19.89 -3.88
CA ALA A 185 4.30 20.96 -4.88
C ALA A 185 5.70 21.39 -5.31
N ASN A 186 6.63 21.46 -4.35
CA ASN A 186 8.07 21.66 -4.54
C ASN A 186 8.81 21.33 -3.24
N SER A 187 10.11 21.62 -3.16
CA SER A 187 10.93 21.30 -1.97
C SER A 187 10.46 21.96 -0.67
N ASP A 188 9.78 23.10 -0.77
CA ASP A 188 9.36 23.91 0.39
C ASP A 188 7.88 23.77 0.72
N TRP A 189 7.07 23.37 -0.26
CA TRP A 189 5.60 23.45 -0.19
C TRP A 189 4.96 22.10 -0.49
N ILE A 190 3.96 21.78 0.32
CA ILE A 190 3.08 20.64 0.11
C ILE A 190 1.63 21.12 0.10
N TYR A 191 0.78 20.42 -0.63
CA TYR A 191 -0.67 20.60 -0.56
C TYR A 191 -1.23 19.62 0.46
N VAL A 192 -2.01 20.13 1.39
CA VAL A 192 -2.54 19.37 2.53
C VAL A 192 -4.04 19.55 2.66
N SER A 193 -4.65 18.63 3.41
CA SER A 193 -5.98 18.76 3.98
C SER A 193 -5.90 18.66 5.50
N GLU A 194 -6.81 19.31 6.20
CA GLU A 194 -7.13 18.94 7.59
C GLU A 194 -7.51 17.45 7.65
N TYR A 195 -7.00 16.73 8.65
CA TYR A 195 -7.33 15.34 8.91
C TYR A 195 -8.77 15.21 9.40
N ASP A 196 -9.52 14.26 8.81
CA ASP A 196 -10.90 13.98 9.19
C ASP A 196 -11.14 12.46 9.26
N ALA A 197 -11.16 11.90 10.46
CA ALA A 197 -11.39 10.47 10.71
C ALA A 197 -12.78 9.97 10.27
N SER A 198 -13.74 10.88 10.00
CA SER A 198 -15.07 10.49 9.52
C SER A 198 -15.09 10.18 8.01
N GLN A 199 -14.05 10.59 7.28
CA GLN A 199 -13.93 10.37 5.84
C GLN A 199 -13.08 9.14 5.54
N LYS A 200 -13.46 8.38 4.51
CA LYS A 200 -12.78 7.13 4.11
C LYS A 200 -11.31 7.35 3.76
N ASP A 201 -10.97 8.49 3.17
CA ASP A 201 -9.61 8.87 2.76
C ASP A 201 -8.90 9.75 3.78
N LEU A 202 -9.53 10.02 4.94
CA LEU A 202 -9.05 10.88 6.01
C LEU A 202 -8.95 12.37 5.62
N ILE A 203 -9.54 12.77 4.49
CA ILE A 203 -9.39 14.11 3.91
C ILE A 203 -10.59 14.99 4.29
N GLY A 204 -10.34 15.97 5.15
CA GLY A 204 -11.30 17.01 5.51
C GLY A 204 -11.57 18.07 4.43
N SER A 205 -12.36 19.08 4.80
CA SER A 205 -12.80 20.13 3.88
C SER A 205 -11.79 21.27 3.70
N LYS A 206 -10.98 21.57 4.73
CA LYS A 206 -9.98 22.65 4.68
C LYS A 206 -8.72 22.17 3.96
N LYS A 207 -8.48 22.71 2.77
CA LYS A 207 -7.35 22.33 1.92
C LYS A 207 -6.55 23.55 1.49
N GLY A 208 -5.25 23.37 1.29
CA GLY A 208 -4.38 24.43 0.78
C GLY A 208 -2.90 24.07 0.84
N TYR A 209 -2.07 24.95 0.34
CA TYR A 209 -0.62 24.82 0.36
C TYR A 209 -0.06 25.33 1.68
N VAL A 210 0.93 24.63 2.23
CA VAL A 210 1.64 25.01 3.46
C VAL A 210 3.12 24.73 3.31
N ARG A 211 3.95 25.50 4.02
CA ARG A 211 5.40 25.28 4.03
C ARG A 211 5.76 24.07 4.91
N LEU A 212 6.50 23.14 4.33
CA LEU A 212 6.94 21.90 4.98
C LEU A 212 7.80 22.18 6.23
N LYS A 213 8.57 23.27 6.25
CA LYS A 213 9.46 23.62 7.38
C LYS A 213 8.75 23.77 8.73
N HIS A 214 7.44 24.04 8.73
CA HIS A 214 6.63 24.20 9.94
C HIS A 214 6.01 22.90 10.44
N LEU A 215 6.22 21.79 9.72
CA LEU A 215 5.54 20.54 9.95
C LEU A 215 6.49 19.44 10.42
N ALA A 216 6.01 18.59 11.31
CA ALA A 216 6.65 17.33 11.71
C ALA A 216 5.73 16.16 11.31
N PRO A 217 6.25 15.06 10.79
CA PRO A 217 5.45 13.88 10.52
C PRO A 217 4.88 13.31 11.82
N LEU A 218 3.64 12.83 11.76
CA LEU A 218 3.02 12.00 12.79
C LEU A 218 3.31 10.54 12.43
N ASN A 219 4.09 9.87 13.28
CA ASN A 219 4.47 8.46 13.15
C ASN A 219 3.67 7.61 14.13
#